data_AF-A0AAV0T2C9-F1
#
_entry.id   AF-A0AAV0T2C9-F1
#
_cell.length_a   1.000
_cell.length_b   1.000
_cell.length_c   1.000
_cell.angle_alpha   90.00
_cell.angle_beta   90.00
_cell.angle_gamma   90.00
#
_symmetry.space_group_name_H-M   'P 1'
#
loop_
_entity.id
_entity.type
_entity.pdbx_description
1 polymer ?
#
loop_
_entity_poly.entity_id
_entity_poly.type
_entity_poly.pdbx_seq_one_letter_code
_entity_poly.pdbx_strand_id
1 'polypeptide(L)'
;MKAFVSVPPLKAFRSDGERGGERCSEVAAEAQSVYRVARILMWGSDCFDGLQFAYDKIDDLNDAPVTVFGSLMGNANAQRQASQPTAMLDLLPDEIITRMSGRKGVWIDSITLHTNFGRSITCGGKGGGDFNVPTPADSEIRSISFKIGDHLTDASVFVLQATPIKALESKLAQDLQKILPSGEDPNRQLAISAALRYLDNIAQHPEESKFQRIRASNKYFAANVGVLGSEVATCFMIWCGFEETFEHEDQFFTFQPWHVQDKPPLQRIAAEAHKRMHYLKNVGAQ
;
A
#
# COMPACT_ATOMS: atom_id res chain seq x y z
N MET A 1 27.19 -25.44 -2.14
CA MET A 1 27.48 -24.04 -1.73
C MET A 1 26.65 -23.13 -2.62
N LYS A 2 25.57 -22.52 -2.11
CA LYS A 2 24.88 -21.43 -2.83
C LYS A 2 25.85 -20.25 -2.83
N ALA A 3 26.24 -19.77 -4.00
CA ALA A 3 27.05 -18.56 -4.11
C ALA A 3 26.29 -17.41 -3.43
N PHE A 4 26.91 -16.78 -2.43
CA PHE A 4 26.42 -15.53 -1.86
C PHE A 4 26.52 -14.47 -2.95
N VAL A 5 25.43 -14.25 -3.69
CA VAL A 5 25.31 -13.07 -4.55
C VAL A 5 25.12 -11.90 -3.59
N SER A 6 26.14 -11.04 -3.46
CA SER A 6 26.03 -9.79 -2.71
C SER A 6 24.90 -8.99 -3.34
N VAL A 7 23.81 -8.80 -2.61
CA VAL A 7 22.72 -7.95 -3.08
C VAL A 7 23.24 -6.51 -3.11
N PRO A 8 22.95 -5.70 -4.15
CA PRO A 8 23.41 -4.32 -4.22
C PRO A 8 22.91 -3.54 -3.00
N PRO A 9 23.72 -2.67 -2.38
CA PRO A 9 23.30 -1.88 -1.22
C PRO A 9 22.14 -0.94 -1.60
N LEU A 10 21.38 -0.51 -0.60
CA LEU A 10 20.35 0.50 -0.79
C LEU A 10 20.98 1.82 -1.27
N LYS A 11 20.29 2.51 -2.17
CA LYS A 11 20.71 3.84 -2.65
C LYS A 11 20.00 4.93 -1.89
N ALA A 12 20.74 5.97 -1.51
CA ALA A 12 20.19 7.10 -0.79
C ALA A 12 19.73 8.21 -1.75
N PHE A 13 18.59 8.83 -1.46
CA PHE A 13 18.04 9.96 -2.21
C PHE A 13 17.60 11.05 -1.24
N ARG A 14 17.90 12.30 -1.58
CA ARG A 14 17.42 13.51 -0.89
C ARG A 14 16.63 14.38 -1.87
N SER A 15 16.12 15.51 -1.41
CA SER A 15 15.38 16.46 -2.25
C SER A 15 16.17 16.98 -3.45
N ASP A 16 17.50 16.90 -3.42
CA ASP A 16 18.39 17.28 -4.52
C ASP A 16 18.96 16.09 -5.33
N GLY A 17 18.44 14.88 -5.10
CA GLY A 17 18.75 13.69 -5.91
C GLY A 17 19.55 12.60 -5.18
N GLU A 18 20.18 11.72 -5.96
CA GLU A 18 20.93 10.55 -5.48
C GLU A 18 22.19 10.95 -4.69
N ARG A 19 22.48 10.20 -3.62
CA ARG A 19 23.64 10.40 -2.73
C ARG A 19 24.51 9.15 -2.70
N GLY A 20 25.48 9.06 -3.60
CA GLY A 20 26.35 7.87 -3.76
C GLY A 20 27.26 7.50 -2.57
N GLY A 21 27.32 8.32 -1.52
CA GLY A 21 28.16 8.06 -0.33
C GLY A 21 27.39 7.80 0.96
N GLU A 22 26.07 7.97 0.98
CA GLU A 22 25.25 7.79 2.18
C GLU A 22 24.75 6.33 2.24
N ARG A 23 24.91 5.69 3.41
CA ARG A 23 24.55 4.28 3.62
C ARG A 23 23.41 4.16 4.62
N CYS A 24 22.55 3.17 4.42
CA CYS A 24 21.50 2.87 5.39
C CYS A 24 22.14 2.23 6.63
N SER A 25 21.77 2.70 7.81
CA SER A 25 22.18 2.09 9.09
C SER A 25 21.21 1.02 9.57
N GLU A 26 20.05 0.88 8.93
CA GLU A 26 18.99 -0.02 9.37
C GLU A 26 19.23 -1.44 8.83
N VAL A 27 19.56 -2.36 9.74
CA VAL A 27 19.97 -3.74 9.41
C VAL A 27 18.84 -4.50 8.71
N ALA A 28 17.59 -4.34 9.16
CA ALA A 28 16.44 -4.99 8.54
C ALA A 28 16.21 -4.47 7.10
N ALA A 29 16.44 -3.17 6.88
CA ALA A 29 16.32 -2.59 5.54
C ALA A 29 17.40 -3.14 4.59
N GLU A 30 18.66 -3.20 5.03
CA GLU A 30 19.81 -3.70 4.25
C GLU A 30 19.77 -5.22 3.99
N ALA A 31 19.13 -5.99 4.86
CA ALA A 31 18.94 -7.44 4.67
C ALA A 31 17.93 -7.80 3.55
N GLN A 32 17.28 -6.79 2.95
CA GLN A 32 16.46 -6.87 1.72
C GLN A 32 15.53 -8.08 1.66
N SER A 33 15.88 -9.13 0.92
CA SER A 33 15.00 -10.28 0.65
C SER A 33 14.51 -11.03 1.90
N VAL A 34 15.14 -10.82 3.05
CA VAL A 34 14.76 -11.44 4.32
C VAL A 34 13.71 -10.63 5.07
N TYR A 35 13.51 -9.36 4.72
CA TYR A 35 12.59 -8.46 5.43
C TYR A 35 11.70 -7.70 4.47
N ARG A 36 10.48 -7.38 4.88
CA ARG A 36 9.62 -6.41 4.18
C ARG A 36 9.17 -5.32 5.14
N VAL A 37 9.04 -4.09 4.68
CA VAL A 37 8.35 -3.06 5.47
C VAL A 37 6.90 -3.51 5.61
N ALA A 38 6.43 -3.68 6.84
CA ALA A 38 5.09 -4.18 7.13
C ALA A 38 4.19 -3.09 7.73
N ARG A 39 4.79 -2.17 8.50
CA ARG A 39 4.07 -1.09 9.16
C ARG A 39 4.91 0.18 9.21
N ILE A 40 4.21 1.29 9.04
CA ILE A 40 4.74 2.65 9.19
C ILE A 40 4.16 3.24 10.47
N LEU A 41 5.02 3.74 11.36
CA LEU A 41 4.63 4.48 12.56
C LEU A 41 5.22 5.90 12.45
N MET A 42 4.38 6.91 12.69
CA MET A 42 4.78 8.32 12.57
C MET A 42 4.32 9.13 13.77
N TRP A 43 5.17 10.06 14.21
CA TRP A 43 4.92 10.99 15.30
C TRP A 43 5.03 12.41 14.78
N GLY A 44 4.09 13.25 15.17
CA GLY A 44 4.08 14.65 14.79
C GLY A 44 2.78 15.31 15.16
N SER A 45 2.84 16.61 15.42
CA SER A 45 1.66 17.44 15.66
C SER A 45 1.78 18.72 14.84
N ASP A 46 2.32 19.79 15.43
CA ASP A 46 2.60 21.05 14.73
C ASP A 46 3.83 20.96 13.82
N CYS A 47 4.73 20.02 14.12
CA CYS A 47 5.87 19.65 13.29
C CYS A 47 6.02 18.12 13.24
N PHE A 48 6.89 17.63 12.35
CA PHE A 48 7.18 16.22 12.25
C PHE A 48 8.25 15.82 13.26
N ASP A 49 7.93 14.88 14.15
CA ASP A 49 8.79 14.53 15.29
C ASP A 49 9.58 13.24 15.05
N GLY A 50 9.03 12.28 14.29
CA GLY A 50 9.74 11.02 14.05
C GLY A 50 9.00 9.99 13.20
N LEU A 51 9.78 8.99 12.77
CA LEU A 51 9.31 7.84 12.02
C LEU A 51 9.97 6.55 12.51
N GLN A 52 9.23 5.45 12.47
CA GLN A 52 9.75 4.10 12.65
C GLN A 52 9.07 3.17 11.67
N PHE A 53 9.84 2.27 11.07
CA PHE A 53 9.31 1.15 10.33
C PHE A 53 9.33 -0.11 11.19
N ALA A 54 8.28 -0.91 11.09
CA ALA A 54 8.31 -2.30 11.52
C ALA A 54 8.37 -3.19 10.28
N TYR A 55 9.19 -4.22 10.37
CA TYR A 55 9.50 -5.14 9.29
C TYR A 55 8.99 -6.53 9.63
N ASP A 56 8.40 -7.22 8.66
CA ASP A 56 8.18 -8.66 8.80
C ASP A 56 9.41 -9.39 8.28
N LYS A 57 9.94 -10.31 9.09
CA LYS A 57 10.94 -11.27 8.64
C LYS A 57 10.26 -12.35 7.82
N ILE A 58 10.65 -12.46 6.55
CA ILE A 58 10.22 -13.51 5.64
C ILE A 58 11.08 -14.73 5.94
N ASP A 59 10.46 -15.77 6.52
CA ASP A 59 11.11 -17.03 6.83
C ASP A 59 10.34 -18.16 6.16
N ASP A 60 10.98 -18.88 5.23
CA ASP A 60 10.37 -19.99 4.49
C ASP A 60 9.97 -21.16 5.41
N LEU A 61 10.41 -21.15 6.68
CA LEU A 61 10.21 -22.24 7.65
C LEU A 61 9.13 -21.95 8.70
N ASN A 62 8.64 -20.71 8.83
CA ASN A 62 7.66 -20.33 9.84
C ASN A 62 6.35 -19.85 9.19
N ASP A 63 5.21 -20.40 9.61
CA ASP A 63 3.88 -20.03 9.08
C ASP A 63 3.44 -18.60 9.45
N ALA A 64 4.05 -17.99 10.49
CA ALA A 64 3.73 -16.64 10.93
C ALA A 64 4.97 -15.72 10.83
N PRO A 65 4.87 -14.57 10.15
CA PRO A 65 5.98 -13.62 10.06
C PRO A 65 6.31 -13.03 11.44
N VAL A 66 7.59 -12.94 11.76
CA VAL A 66 8.06 -12.28 12.98
C VAL A 66 8.28 -10.80 12.68
N THR A 67 7.51 -9.94 13.35
CA THR A 67 7.68 -8.48 13.24
C THR A 67 8.89 -8.00 14.05
N VAL A 68 9.76 -7.23 13.43
CA VAL A 68 10.94 -6.59 14.01
C VAL A 68 10.82 -5.09 13.83
N PHE A 69 10.92 -4.32 14.92
CA PHE A 69 10.92 -2.87 14.85
C PHE A 69 12.32 -2.36 14.50
N GLY A 70 12.41 -1.51 13.48
CA GLY A 70 13.64 -0.78 13.18
C GLY A 70 13.87 0.36 14.18
N SER A 71 14.89 1.15 13.90
CA SER A 71 15.25 2.31 14.71
C SER A 71 14.17 3.40 14.63
N LEU A 72 13.80 3.97 15.78
CA LEU A 72 12.96 5.17 15.82
C LEU A 72 13.79 6.40 15.45
N MET A 73 13.62 6.89 14.23
CA MET A 73 14.29 8.07 13.69
C MET A 73 13.49 9.32 14.06
N GLY A 74 13.71 9.83 15.28
CA GLY A 74 12.91 10.95 15.81
C GLY A 74 13.59 11.74 16.92
N ASN A 75 13.11 12.96 17.12
CA ASN A 75 13.54 13.88 18.19
C ASN A 75 13.06 13.41 19.58
N ALA A 76 13.35 14.20 20.61
CA ALA A 76 12.96 13.88 21.99
C ALA A 76 11.44 13.74 22.20
N ASN A 77 10.59 14.36 21.37
CA ASN A 77 9.14 14.19 21.46
C ASN A 77 8.73 12.79 21.02
N ALA A 78 9.19 12.36 19.83
CA ALA A 78 8.93 11.02 19.33
C ALA A 78 9.45 9.94 20.29
N GLN A 79 10.65 10.12 20.86
CA GLN A 79 11.20 9.17 21.83
C GLN A 79 10.33 9.03 23.09
N ARG A 80 9.83 10.15 23.63
CA ARG A 80 8.94 10.14 24.82
C ARG A 80 7.58 9.51 24.53
N GLN A 81 7.13 9.57 23.28
CA GLN A 81 5.83 9.07 22.84
C GLN A 81 5.94 7.78 22.00
N ALA A 82 7.06 7.06 22.08
CA ALA A 82 7.37 5.94 21.18
C ALA A 82 6.32 4.81 21.16
N SER A 83 5.47 4.68 22.19
CA SER A 83 4.38 3.70 22.24
C SER A 83 3.04 4.21 21.68
N GLN A 84 2.95 5.49 21.33
CA GLN A 84 1.72 6.18 20.91
C GLN A 84 1.98 6.97 19.61
N PRO A 85 2.11 6.27 18.46
CA PRO A 85 2.23 6.94 17.17
C PRO A 85 0.99 7.81 16.89
N THR A 86 1.20 8.98 16.31
CA THR A 86 0.11 9.85 15.86
C THR A 86 -0.61 9.26 14.66
N ALA A 87 0.14 8.62 13.75
CA ALA A 87 -0.40 7.98 12.56
C ALA A 87 0.27 6.63 12.31
N MET A 88 -0.49 5.66 11.81
CA MET A 88 -0.02 4.32 11.52
C MET A 88 -0.62 3.77 10.22
N LEU A 89 0.21 3.11 9.41
CA LEU A 89 -0.21 2.42 8.18
C LEU A 89 0.34 1.00 8.13
N ASP A 90 -0.56 0.02 8.18
CA ASP A 90 -0.26 -1.39 7.88
C ASP A 90 -0.27 -1.64 6.37
N LEU A 91 0.81 -2.23 5.85
CA LEU A 91 0.99 -2.55 4.42
C LEU A 91 0.55 -3.98 4.11
N LEU A 92 -0.08 -4.18 2.94
CA LEU A 92 -0.32 -5.54 2.42
C LEU A 92 1.02 -6.26 2.12
N PRO A 93 1.04 -7.62 2.03
CA PRO A 93 2.22 -8.42 1.66
C PRO A 93 2.94 -7.94 0.39
N ASP A 94 2.20 -7.35 -0.54
CA ASP A 94 2.64 -6.90 -1.85
C ASP A 94 2.57 -5.38 -2.03
N GLU A 95 2.38 -4.67 -0.92
CA GLU A 95 2.37 -3.22 -0.91
C GLU A 95 3.70 -2.67 -0.41
N ILE A 96 4.22 -1.69 -1.14
CA ILE A 96 5.47 -1.00 -0.84
C ILE A 96 5.28 0.50 -0.84
N ILE A 97 6.20 1.18 -0.15
CA ILE A 97 6.33 2.63 -0.18
C ILE A 97 7.11 3.00 -1.44
N THR A 98 6.55 3.83 -2.29
CA THR A 98 7.15 4.21 -3.58
C THR A 98 7.62 5.66 -3.60
N ARG A 99 7.04 6.52 -2.75
CA ARG A 99 7.33 7.96 -2.75
C ARG A 99 7.23 8.58 -1.37
N MET A 100 8.11 9.54 -1.11
CA MET A 100 8.04 10.47 0.01
C MET A 100 7.88 11.91 -0.50
N SER A 101 6.97 12.64 0.13
CA SER A 101 6.83 14.09 0.00
C SER A 101 6.53 14.70 1.37
N GLY A 102 6.41 16.02 1.45
CA GLY A 102 6.10 16.67 2.71
C GLY A 102 6.16 18.18 2.63
N ARG A 103 6.19 18.81 3.80
CA ARG A 103 6.36 20.25 3.95
C ARG A 103 7.57 20.56 4.82
N LYS A 104 8.35 21.56 4.42
CA LYS A 104 9.58 21.96 5.08
C LYS A 104 9.74 23.49 5.07
N GLY A 105 10.05 24.06 6.23
CA GLY A 105 10.63 25.39 6.39
C GLY A 105 12.10 25.30 6.80
N VAL A 106 12.41 25.81 7.99
CA VAL A 106 13.73 25.60 8.63
C VAL A 106 13.90 24.12 9.03
N TRP A 107 12.80 23.48 9.41
CA TRP A 107 12.69 22.06 9.73
C TRP A 107 11.55 21.41 8.94
N ILE A 108 11.44 20.09 9.05
CA ILE A 108 10.37 19.32 8.45
C ILE A 108 9.09 19.52 9.26
N ASP A 109 8.07 20.08 8.62
CA ASP A 109 6.77 20.32 9.23
C ASP A 109 5.89 19.07 9.11
N SER A 110 5.89 18.40 7.96
CA SER A 110 5.16 17.15 7.74
C SER A 110 5.82 16.25 6.71
N ILE A 111 5.52 14.95 6.81
CA ILE A 111 5.88 13.92 5.82
C ILE A 111 4.61 13.21 5.37
N THR A 112 4.55 12.94 4.06
CA THR A 112 3.57 12.07 3.42
C THR A 112 4.29 10.94 2.68
N LEU A 113 3.92 9.70 3.01
CA LEU A 113 4.38 8.51 2.29
C LEU A 113 3.26 7.94 1.42
N HIS A 114 3.60 7.54 0.20
CA HIS A 114 2.67 6.94 -0.75
C HIS A 114 3.08 5.51 -1.09
N THR A 115 2.08 4.65 -1.34
CA THR A 115 2.28 3.26 -1.71
C THR A 115 1.99 2.98 -3.18
N ASN A 116 2.43 1.83 -3.70
CA ASN A 116 2.09 1.37 -5.06
C ASN A 116 0.57 1.21 -5.25
N PHE A 117 -0.20 0.90 -4.20
CA PHE A 117 -1.67 0.81 -4.27
C PHE A 117 -2.38 2.17 -4.11
N GLY A 118 -1.65 3.28 -4.19
CA GLY A 118 -2.21 4.63 -4.14
C GLY A 118 -2.74 5.02 -2.76
N ARG A 119 -2.41 4.27 -1.71
CA ARG A 119 -2.66 4.68 -0.33
C ARG A 119 -1.58 5.66 0.12
N SER A 120 -1.89 6.45 1.13
CA SER A 120 -0.93 7.37 1.73
C SER A 120 -1.16 7.55 3.21
N ILE A 121 -0.09 7.89 3.92
CA ILE A 121 -0.11 8.31 5.32
C ILE A 121 0.63 9.64 5.45
N THR A 122 0.04 10.58 6.19
CA THR A 122 0.64 11.90 6.46
C THR A 122 0.70 12.15 7.96
N CYS A 123 1.78 12.76 8.43
CA CYS A 123 1.92 13.17 9.82
C CYS A 123 2.72 14.47 9.94
N GLY A 124 2.42 15.26 10.97
CA GLY A 124 2.99 16.60 11.20
C GLY A 124 2.04 17.74 10.82
N GLY A 125 2.58 18.96 10.80
CA GLY A 125 1.83 20.20 10.67
C GLY A 125 1.75 20.78 9.26
N LYS A 126 1.11 21.95 9.17
CA LYS A 126 0.82 22.67 7.92
C LYS A 126 1.86 23.76 7.57
N GLY A 127 2.94 23.87 8.35
CA GLY A 127 4.01 24.85 8.14
C GLY A 127 4.80 24.61 6.85
N GLY A 128 5.77 25.49 6.57
CA GLY A 128 6.73 25.32 5.48
C GLY A 128 6.16 25.38 4.05
N GLY A 129 7.03 25.09 3.09
CA GLY A 129 6.67 24.89 1.67
C GLY A 129 6.78 23.42 1.26
N ASP A 130 6.15 23.06 0.15
CA ASP A 130 6.14 21.67 -0.31
C ASP A 130 7.54 21.21 -0.77
N PHE A 131 7.88 19.96 -0.48
CA PHE A 131 9.06 19.30 -1.03
C PHE A 131 8.75 17.85 -1.40
N ASN A 132 9.59 17.29 -2.26
CA ASN A 132 9.58 15.87 -2.59
C ASN A 132 11.01 15.34 -2.62
N VAL A 133 11.14 14.03 -2.43
CA VAL A 133 12.40 13.32 -2.68
C VAL A 133 12.24 12.52 -3.96
N PRO A 134 12.95 12.86 -5.05
CA PRO A 134 12.83 12.15 -6.32
C PRO A 134 13.47 10.77 -6.19
N THR A 135 12.64 9.74 -6.11
CA THR A 135 13.06 8.34 -6.18
C THR A 135 12.84 7.80 -7.59
N PRO A 136 13.65 6.82 -8.06
CA PRO A 136 13.43 6.16 -9.35
C PRO A 136 12.04 5.50 -9.41
N ALA A 137 11.48 5.43 -10.62
CA ALA A 137 10.31 4.59 -10.86
C ALA A 137 10.62 3.12 -10.48
N ASP A 138 9.59 2.38 -10.07
CA ASP A 138 9.68 0.97 -9.68
C ASP A 138 10.70 0.69 -8.56
N SER A 139 10.88 1.65 -7.64
CA SER A 139 11.70 1.49 -6.44
C SER A 139 10.86 1.38 -5.17
N GLU A 140 11.42 0.69 -4.18
CA GLU A 140 10.84 0.56 -2.84
C GLU A 140 11.66 1.39 -1.85
N ILE A 141 11.00 2.28 -1.11
CA ILE A 141 11.59 2.96 0.05
C ILE A 141 11.60 1.98 1.22
N ARG A 142 12.80 1.66 1.69
CA ARG A 142 13.06 0.65 2.72
C ARG A 142 13.40 1.23 4.08
N SER A 143 13.95 2.44 4.09
CA SER A 143 14.32 3.17 5.31
C SER A 143 14.35 4.67 5.00
N ILE A 144 14.21 5.49 6.04
CA ILE A 144 14.31 6.94 5.96
C ILE A 144 15.13 7.41 7.16
N SER A 145 16.15 8.23 6.92
CA SER A 145 16.90 8.91 7.96
C SER A 145 16.64 10.41 7.92
N PHE A 146 16.92 11.05 9.06
CA PHE A 146 16.87 12.50 9.22
C PHE A 146 18.12 12.95 9.95
N LYS A 147 18.49 14.21 9.77
CA LYS A 147 19.32 14.91 10.74
C LYS A 147 18.44 15.26 11.94
N ILE A 148 18.74 14.65 13.09
CA ILE A 148 17.98 14.77 14.33
C ILE A 148 18.57 15.89 15.20
N GLY A 149 17.73 16.87 15.54
CA GLY A 149 17.96 17.84 16.62
C GLY A 149 16.67 18.00 17.42
N ASP A 150 16.39 19.21 17.92
CA ASP A 150 15.08 19.54 18.51
C ASP A 150 13.95 19.35 17.48
N HIS A 151 14.26 19.60 16.20
CA HIS A 151 13.42 19.30 15.06
C HIS A 151 14.17 18.45 14.02
N LEU A 152 13.42 17.77 13.16
CA LEU A 152 13.97 16.95 12.09
C LEU A 152 14.29 17.79 10.86
N THR A 153 15.45 17.52 10.25
CA THR A 153 15.94 18.17 9.03
C THR A 153 16.52 17.13 8.08
N ASP A 154 16.80 17.54 6.84
CA ASP A 154 17.61 16.80 5.86
C ASP A 154 17.23 15.32 5.71
N ALA A 155 15.97 15.06 5.32
CA ALA A 155 15.48 13.72 5.06
C ALA A 155 16.26 13.03 3.93
N SER A 156 16.64 11.78 4.16
CA SER A 156 17.26 10.89 3.16
C SER A 156 16.48 9.58 3.11
N VAL A 157 16.03 9.17 1.93
CA VAL A 157 15.31 7.90 1.71
C VAL A 157 16.26 6.87 1.13
N PHE A 158 16.21 5.65 1.65
CA PHE A 158 17.01 4.52 1.19
C PHE A 158 16.14 3.58 0.38
N VAL A 159 16.50 3.40 -0.89
CA VAL A 159 15.68 2.68 -1.85
C VAL A 159 16.35 1.42 -2.34
N LEU A 160 15.52 0.39 -2.51
CA LEU A 160 15.85 -0.80 -3.30
C LEU A 160 15.39 -0.55 -4.74
N GLN A 161 16.32 -0.59 -5.70
CA GLN A 161 16.01 -0.49 -7.12
C GLN A 161 15.69 -1.88 -7.67
N ALA A 162 14.61 -1.98 -8.47
CA ALA A 162 14.10 -3.23 -9.06
C ALA A 162 13.51 -4.22 -8.04
N THR A 163 12.39 -3.85 -7.43
CA THR A 163 11.68 -4.74 -6.51
C THR A 163 11.04 -5.93 -7.26
N PRO A 164 11.08 -7.16 -6.72
CA PRO A 164 10.42 -8.35 -7.31
C PRO A 164 8.90 -8.25 -7.44
N ILE A 165 8.27 -7.15 -7.00
CA ILE A 165 6.81 -6.95 -6.97
C ILE A 165 6.17 -7.07 -8.34
N LYS A 166 6.90 -6.74 -9.42
CA LYS A 166 6.44 -7.01 -10.79
C LYS A 166 6.03 -8.48 -11.01
N ALA A 167 6.68 -9.43 -10.32
CA ALA A 167 6.33 -10.83 -10.43
C ALA A 167 4.96 -11.15 -9.80
N LEU A 168 4.60 -10.54 -8.67
CA LEU A 168 3.30 -10.75 -8.03
C LEU A 168 2.17 -9.95 -8.70
N GLU A 169 2.49 -8.73 -9.16
CA GLU A 169 1.62 -7.95 -10.04
C GLU A 169 1.21 -8.74 -11.28
N SER A 170 2.11 -9.59 -11.79
CA SER A 170 1.85 -10.39 -12.98
C SER A 170 0.68 -11.37 -12.80
N LYS A 171 0.50 -12.02 -11.63
CA LYS A 171 -0.56 -13.04 -11.45
C LYS A 171 -1.96 -12.42 -11.39
N LEU A 172 -2.16 -11.40 -10.56
CA LEU A 172 -3.47 -10.74 -10.43
C LEU A 172 -3.91 -10.08 -11.73
N ALA A 173 -2.97 -9.43 -12.43
CA ALA A 173 -3.22 -8.86 -13.75
C ALA A 173 -3.53 -9.95 -14.79
N GLN A 174 -2.80 -11.07 -14.80
CA GLN A 174 -3.06 -12.19 -15.70
C GLN A 174 -4.43 -12.82 -15.45
N ASP A 175 -4.84 -12.99 -14.19
CA ASP A 175 -6.14 -13.56 -13.86
C ASP A 175 -7.28 -12.61 -14.25
N LEU A 176 -7.10 -11.29 -14.08
CA LEU A 176 -8.04 -10.30 -14.61
C LEU A 176 -8.13 -10.37 -16.13
N GLN A 177 -7.00 -10.48 -16.82
CA GLN A 177 -6.96 -10.56 -18.28
C GLN A 177 -7.67 -11.81 -18.83
N LYS A 178 -7.66 -12.92 -18.10
CA LYS A 178 -8.40 -14.13 -18.48
C LYS A 178 -9.91 -13.94 -18.34
N ILE A 179 -10.35 -13.21 -17.32
CA ILE A 179 -11.77 -12.97 -17.03
C ILE A 179 -12.33 -11.87 -17.93
N LEU A 180 -11.59 -10.77 -18.09
CA LEU A 180 -11.90 -9.61 -18.90
C LEU A 180 -10.76 -9.31 -19.88
N PRO A 181 -10.71 -10.02 -21.03
CA PRO A 181 -9.69 -9.78 -22.05
C PRO A 181 -9.65 -8.31 -22.50
N SER A 182 -8.45 -7.84 -22.85
CA SER A 182 -8.25 -6.51 -23.42
C SER A 182 -9.07 -6.35 -24.69
N GLY A 183 -9.79 -5.23 -24.76
CA GLY A 183 -10.61 -4.87 -25.91
C GLY A 183 -11.42 -3.61 -25.63
N GLU A 184 -11.92 -2.98 -26.70
CA GLU A 184 -12.78 -1.81 -26.64
C GLU A 184 -14.26 -2.15 -26.33
N ASP A 185 -14.52 -3.32 -25.73
CA ASP A 185 -15.88 -3.72 -25.37
C ASP A 185 -16.50 -2.71 -24.39
N PRO A 186 -17.59 -2.01 -24.76
CA PRO A 186 -18.27 -1.08 -23.87
C PRO A 186 -18.72 -1.72 -22.56
N ASN A 187 -19.11 -3.00 -22.59
CA ASN A 187 -19.56 -3.72 -21.40
C ASN A 187 -18.42 -3.92 -20.38
N ARG A 188 -17.20 -4.15 -20.87
CA ARG A 188 -15.99 -4.21 -20.04
C ARG A 188 -15.77 -2.90 -19.30
N GLN A 189 -15.89 -1.76 -20.00
CA GLN A 189 -15.68 -0.44 -19.39
C GLN A 189 -16.76 -0.10 -18.35
N LEU A 190 -18.02 -0.47 -18.61
CA LEU A 190 -19.12 -0.34 -17.65
C LEU A 190 -18.84 -1.17 -16.38
N ALA A 191 -18.42 -2.42 -16.54
CA ALA A 191 -18.12 -3.30 -15.41
C ALA A 191 -16.94 -2.80 -14.57
N ILE A 192 -15.84 -2.38 -15.22
CA ILE A 192 -14.67 -1.80 -14.54
C ILE A 192 -15.08 -0.52 -13.78
N SER A 193 -15.83 0.37 -14.42
CA SER A 193 -16.29 1.62 -13.79
C SER A 193 -17.19 1.36 -12.58
N ALA A 194 -18.09 0.38 -12.66
CA ALA A 194 -18.94 -0.02 -11.55
C ALA A 194 -18.12 -0.65 -10.41
N ALA A 195 -17.19 -1.56 -10.71
CA ALA A 195 -16.30 -2.16 -9.72
C ALA A 195 -15.44 -1.11 -9.01
N LEU A 196 -14.84 -0.17 -9.75
CA LEU A 196 -14.08 0.94 -9.18
C LEU A 196 -14.94 1.76 -8.20
N ARG A 197 -16.19 2.04 -8.54
CA ARG A 197 -17.12 2.75 -7.64
C ARG A 197 -17.42 1.96 -6.37
N TYR A 198 -17.63 0.65 -6.48
CA TYR A 198 -17.87 -0.19 -5.29
C TYR A 198 -16.65 -0.24 -4.38
N LEU A 199 -15.47 -0.45 -4.94
CA LEU A 199 -14.21 -0.52 -4.21
C LEU A 199 -13.83 0.83 -3.58
N ASP A 200 -14.07 1.94 -4.27
CA ASP A 200 -13.84 3.29 -3.73
C ASP A 200 -14.72 3.57 -2.51
N ASN A 201 -16.02 3.22 -2.56
CA ASN A 201 -16.90 3.33 -1.40
C ASN A 201 -16.41 2.49 -0.21
N ILE A 202 -15.93 1.27 -0.46
CA ILE A 202 -15.38 0.38 0.58
C ILE A 202 -14.09 0.96 1.16
N ALA A 203 -13.22 1.52 0.32
CA ALA A 203 -11.95 2.11 0.74
C ALA A 203 -12.14 3.35 1.61
N GLN A 204 -13.14 4.20 1.28
CA GLN A 204 -13.44 5.41 2.03
C GLN A 204 -14.23 5.15 3.31
N HIS A 205 -15.07 4.10 3.33
CA HIS A 205 -15.97 3.78 4.44
C HIS A 205 -15.92 2.29 4.82
N PRO A 206 -14.75 1.76 5.25
CA PRO A 206 -14.56 0.33 5.53
C PRO A 206 -15.40 -0.18 6.71
N GLU A 207 -15.93 0.69 7.55
CA GLU A 207 -16.83 0.37 8.67
C GLU A 207 -18.28 0.15 8.25
N GLU A 208 -18.68 0.68 7.08
CA GLU A 208 -20.06 0.67 6.62
C GLU A 208 -20.38 -0.59 5.82
N SER A 209 -21.04 -1.56 6.47
CA SER A 209 -21.38 -2.86 5.86
C SER A 209 -22.25 -2.76 4.61
N LYS A 210 -23.04 -1.69 4.46
CA LYS A 210 -23.88 -1.46 3.27
C LYS A 210 -23.07 -1.32 1.97
N PHE A 211 -21.82 -0.85 2.04
CA PHE A 211 -20.94 -0.74 0.87
C PHE A 211 -20.23 -2.05 0.54
N GLN A 212 -20.16 -2.96 1.50
CA GLN A 212 -19.51 -4.26 1.35
C GLN A 212 -20.44 -5.30 0.75
N ARG A 213 -21.73 -5.00 0.54
CA ARG A 213 -22.71 -5.97 0.04
C ARG A 213 -23.52 -5.42 -1.12
N ILE A 214 -23.55 -6.16 -2.22
CA ILE A 214 -24.23 -5.78 -3.46
C ILE A 214 -25.22 -6.87 -3.83
N ARG A 215 -26.46 -6.50 -4.13
CA ARG A 215 -27.47 -7.43 -4.68
C ARG A 215 -27.33 -7.49 -6.19
N ALA A 216 -27.25 -8.68 -6.79
CA ALA A 216 -27.08 -8.82 -8.23
C ALA A 216 -28.27 -8.27 -9.03
N SER A 217 -29.49 -8.35 -8.47
CA SER A 217 -30.70 -7.76 -9.07
C SER A 217 -30.81 -6.25 -8.90
N ASN A 218 -29.84 -5.59 -8.26
CA ASN A 218 -29.79 -4.13 -8.20
C ASN A 218 -29.68 -3.56 -9.62
N LYS A 219 -30.52 -2.56 -9.96
CA LYS A 219 -30.55 -1.95 -11.30
C LYS A 219 -29.19 -1.45 -11.78
N TYR A 220 -28.39 -0.86 -10.90
CA TYR A 220 -27.05 -0.38 -11.25
C TYR A 220 -26.08 -1.55 -11.50
N PHE A 221 -26.12 -2.60 -10.67
CA PHE A 221 -25.31 -3.79 -10.90
C PHE A 221 -25.68 -4.48 -12.22
N ALA A 222 -26.96 -4.77 -12.43
CA ALA A 222 -27.46 -5.45 -13.61
C ALA A 222 -27.13 -4.70 -14.91
N ALA A 223 -27.21 -3.36 -14.90
CA ALA A 223 -26.92 -2.53 -16.07
C ALA A 223 -25.42 -2.33 -16.36
N ASN A 224 -24.52 -2.59 -15.41
CA ASN A 224 -23.09 -2.30 -15.58
C ASN A 224 -22.19 -3.54 -15.48
N VAL A 225 -22.43 -4.42 -14.52
CA VAL A 225 -21.67 -5.67 -14.33
C VAL A 225 -22.43 -6.85 -14.91
N GLY A 226 -23.75 -6.90 -14.73
CA GLY A 226 -24.59 -8.00 -15.23
C GLY A 226 -24.58 -8.16 -16.75
N VAL A 227 -24.24 -7.11 -17.50
CA VAL A 227 -24.09 -7.13 -18.96
C VAL A 227 -22.97 -8.05 -19.46
N LEU A 228 -22.04 -8.45 -18.58
CA LEU A 228 -20.99 -9.43 -18.89
C LEU A 228 -21.53 -10.87 -19.03
N GLY A 229 -22.77 -11.12 -18.62
CA GLY A 229 -23.32 -12.46 -18.46
C GLY A 229 -22.97 -13.06 -17.09
N SER A 230 -23.81 -13.98 -16.60
CA SER A 230 -23.77 -14.45 -15.21
C SER A 230 -22.41 -15.03 -14.80
N GLU A 231 -21.81 -15.89 -15.62
CA GLU A 231 -20.54 -16.55 -15.30
C GLU A 231 -19.38 -15.55 -15.22
N VAL A 232 -19.22 -14.70 -16.25
CA VAL A 232 -18.15 -13.71 -16.31
C VAL A 232 -18.32 -12.65 -15.22
N ALA A 233 -19.56 -12.19 -14.97
CA ALA A 233 -19.87 -11.27 -13.89
C ALA A 233 -19.48 -11.85 -12.51
N THR A 234 -19.83 -13.09 -12.23
CA THR A 234 -19.45 -13.76 -10.97
C THR A 234 -17.93 -13.88 -10.85
N CYS A 235 -17.24 -14.39 -11.88
CA CYS A 235 -15.77 -14.47 -11.87
C CYS A 235 -15.10 -13.11 -11.66
N PHE A 236 -15.61 -12.07 -12.31
CA PHE A 236 -15.09 -10.71 -12.19
C PHE A 236 -15.29 -10.13 -10.77
N MET A 237 -16.47 -10.34 -10.19
CA MET A 237 -16.74 -9.90 -8.81
C MET A 237 -15.88 -10.67 -7.80
N ILE A 238 -15.67 -11.97 -8.00
CA ILE A 238 -14.73 -12.77 -7.21
C ILE A 238 -13.32 -12.23 -7.32
N TRP A 239 -12.87 -11.91 -8.52
CA TRP A 239 -11.58 -11.27 -8.72
C TRP A 239 -11.49 -9.90 -8.03
N CYS A 240 -12.59 -9.13 -7.98
CA CYS A 240 -12.65 -7.88 -7.24
C CYS A 240 -12.62 -8.06 -5.70
N GLY A 241 -12.58 -9.29 -5.19
CA GLY A 241 -12.54 -9.59 -3.76
C GLY A 241 -13.91 -9.77 -3.11
N PHE A 242 -14.96 -10.00 -3.90
CA PHE A 242 -16.28 -10.34 -3.39
C PHE A 242 -16.48 -11.85 -3.37
N GLU A 243 -17.26 -12.34 -2.41
CA GLU A 243 -17.76 -13.71 -2.40
C GLU A 243 -19.22 -13.71 -2.81
N GLU A 244 -19.60 -14.73 -3.58
CA GLU A 244 -20.98 -14.96 -3.99
C GLU A 244 -21.74 -15.65 -2.87
N THR A 245 -22.87 -15.07 -2.48
CA THR A 245 -23.78 -15.66 -1.49
C THR A 245 -25.21 -15.64 -2.01
N PHE A 246 -26.01 -16.63 -1.57
CA PHE A 246 -27.42 -16.74 -1.92
C PHE A 246 -28.28 -16.63 -0.67
N GLU A 247 -29.25 -15.73 -0.70
CA GLU A 247 -30.25 -15.58 0.36
C GLU A 247 -31.64 -15.54 -0.26
N HIS A 248 -32.50 -16.51 0.07
CA HIS A 248 -33.91 -16.54 -0.39
C HIS A 248 -34.06 -16.31 -1.91
N GLU A 249 -33.29 -17.05 -2.71
CA GLU A 249 -33.22 -16.97 -4.19
C GLU A 249 -32.56 -15.71 -4.77
N ASP A 250 -32.19 -14.73 -3.94
CA ASP A 250 -31.40 -13.58 -4.36
C ASP A 250 -29.90 -13.85 -4.28
N GLN A 251 -29.20 -13.52 -5.36
CA GLN A 251 -27.74 -13.53 -5.43
C GLN A 251 -27.17 -12.21 -4.88
N PHE A 252 -26.18 -12.32 -4.01
CA PHE A 252 -25.43 -11.21 -3.44
C PHE A 252 -23.93 -11.40 -3.64
N PHE A 253 -23.21 -10.29 -3.70
CA PHE A 253 -21.76 -10.22 -3.67
C PHE A 253 -21.34 -9.49 -2.41
N THR A 254 -20.59 -10.16 -1.53
CA THR A 254 -20.12 -9.60 -0.26
C THR A 254 -18.61 -9.47 -0.25
N PHE A 255 -18.08 -8.29 0.02
CA PHE A 255 -16.64 -8.02 -0.03
C PHE A 255 -15.93 -8.73 1.12
N GLN A 256 -15.21 -9.80 0.79
CA GLN A 256 -14.44 -10.64 1.71
C GLN A 256 -13.16 -11.12 1.01
N PRO A 257 -12.19 -10.23 0.74
CA PRO A 257 -10.95 -10.60 0.06
C PRO A 257 -10.01 -11.51 0.88
N TRP A 258 -10.44 -12.02 2.04
CA TRP A 258 -9.64 -12.83 2.96
C TRP A 258 -10.25 -14.22 3.16
N HIS A 259 -9.41 -15.25 3.32
CA HIS A 259 -9.83 -16.63 3.58
C HIS A 259 -9.78 -17.02 5.07
N VAL A 260 -9.89 -16.06 5.98
CA VAL A 260 -9.75 -16.27 7.44
C VAL A 260 -11.09 -16.06 8.14
N GLN A 261 -11.36 -16.86 9.17
CA GLN A 261 -12.62 -16.84 9.94
C GLN A 261 -12.84 -15.56 10.76
N ASP A 262 -11.78 -14.78 11.02
CA ASP A 262 -11.86 -13.56 11.83
C ASP A 262 -12.07 -12.31 10.97
N LYS A 263 -12.90 -11.39 11.47
CA LYS A 263 -13.13 -10.08 10.84
C LYS A 263 -11.82 -9.27 10.86
N PRO A 264 -11.26 -8.89 9.70
CA PRO A 264 -9.99 -8.19 9.66
C PRO A 264 -10.11 -6.74 10.16
N PRO A 265 -8.99 -6.10 10.51
CA PRO A 265 -8.96 -4.67 10.81
C PRO A 265 -9.51 -3.84 9.65
N LEU A 266 -10.20 -2.72 9.95
CA LEU A 266 -10.78 -1.83 8.93
C LEU A 266 -9.74 -1.35 7.90
N GLN A 267 -8.51 -1.05 8.36
CA GLN A 267 -7.42 -0.65 7.49
C GLN A 267 -7.06 -1.73 6.46
N ARG A 268 -7.22 -3.02 6.81
CA ARG A 268 -6.99 -4.13 5.89
C ARG A 268 -8.08 -4.23 4.82
N ILE A 269 -9.35 -3.99 5.18
CA ILE A 269 -10.47 -3.94 4.23
C ILE A 269 -10.20 -2.84 3.19
N ALA A 270 -9.89 -1.63 3.64
CA ALA A 270 -9.55 -0.52 2.75
C ALA A 270 -8.31 -0.81 1.90
N ALA A 271 -7.29 -1.45 2.48
CA ALA A 271 -6.08 -1.84 1.75
C ALA A 271 -6.36 -2.77 0.57
N GLU A 272 -7.13 -3.84 0.78
CA GLU A 272 -7.50 -4.78 -0.28
C GLU A 272 -8.34 -4.11 -1.36
N ALA A 273 -9.25 -3.19 -0.99
CA ALA A 273 -10.00 -2.41 -1.98
C ALA A 273 -9.07 -1.53 -2.85
N HIS A 274 -8.12 -0.83 -2.23
CA HIS A 274 -7.10 -0.05 -2.93
C HIS A 274 -6.24 -0.89 -3.89
N LYS A 275 -5.85 -2.09 -3.46
CA LYS A 275 -5.13 -3.04 -4.29
C LYS A 275 -5.92 -3.41 -5.55
N ARG A 276 -7.20 -3.77 -5.42
CA ARG A 276 -8.05 -4.11 -6.58
C ARG A 276 -8.23 -2.91 -7.51
N MET A 277 -8.45 -1.71 -6.95
CA MET A 277 -8.54 -0.47 -7.72
C MET A 277 -7.26 -0.17 -8.52
N HIS A 278 -6.08 -0.40 -7.94
CA HIS A 278 -4.80 -0.20 -8.62
C HIS A 278 -4.74 -1.02 -9.91
N TYR A 279 -5.03 -2.31 -9.85
CA TYR A 279 -5.01 -3.16 -11.04
C TYR A 279 -6.07 -2.76 -12.06
N LEU A 280 -7.32 -2.51 -11.64
CA LEU A 280 -8.40 -2.10 -12.54
C LEU A 280 -8.07 -0.81 -13.31
N LYS A 281 -7.47 0.19 -12.65
CA LYS A 281 -7.04 1.44 -13.29
C LYS A 281 -5.94 1.21 -14.33
N ASN A 282 -5.04 0.26 -14.07
CA ASN A 282 -3.91 -0.03 -14.96
C ASN A 282 -4.30 -0.90 -16.17
N VAL A 283 -5.36 -1.72 -16.10
CA VAL A 283 -5.88 -2.46 -17.28
C VAL A 283 -6.79 -1.59 -18.15
N GLY A 284 -7.20 -0.40 -17.68
CA GLY A 284 -7.91 0.59 -18.51
C GLY A 284 -6.99 1.39 -19.43
N ALA A 285 -5.69 1.38 -19.17
CA ALA A 285 -4.67 2.16 -19.89
C ALA A 285 -3.91 1.35 -20.96
N GLN A 286 -4.20 0.06 -21.10
CA GLN A 286 -3.63 -0.87 -22.10
C GLN A 286 -4.71 -1.30 -23.10
#